data_AF-A0A2V8WXY0-F1
#
_entry.id   AF-A0A2V8WXY0-F1
#
_cell.length_a   1.000
_cell.length_b   1.000
_cell.length_c   1.000
_cell.angle_alpha   90.00
_cell.angle_beta   90.00
_cell.angle_gamma   90.00
#
_symmetry.space_group_name_H-M   'P 1'
#
loop_
_entity.id
_entity.type
_entity.pdbx_description
1 polymer ?
#
loop_
_entity_poly.entity_id
_entity_poly.type
_entity_poly.pdbx_seq_one_letter_code
_entity_poly.pdbx_strand_id
1 'polypeptide(L)'
;TPDSSAKAFDLPVPEGLTPAYFLKLQLHDAAGKLVSDNFYWLSTKPDVLDWAGRKDTVYTPQKEFADLTGLNGLPKAKVAITKTIHASGRDSSLTVMTKNLSPSVAFMVHLRLTRGKSGEDVTPIFWSDNYFSLLPGEKKTVTARFDLSSLDGAAPELVADGWNVEPTAP
;
A
#
# COMPACT_ATOMS: atom_id res chain seq x y z
N THR A 1 -12.19 17.14 -23.61
CA THR A 1 -13.15 16.01 -23.55
C THR A 1 -13.00 15.35 -22.19
N PRO A 2 -14.06 14.77 -21.60
CA PRO A 2 -14.02 14.22 -20.24
C PRO A 2 -12.92 13.17 -20.01
N ASP A 3 -12.46 12.50 -21.07
CA ASP A 3 -11.34 11.56 -21.05
C ASP A 3 -10.14 12.13 -21.81
N SER A 4 -9.40 13.04 -21.18
CA SER A 4 -8.11 13.51 -21.70
C SER A 4 -7.07 13.50 -20.61
N SER A 5 -5.84 13.12 -20.96
CA SER A 5 -4.68 13.27 -20.11
C SER A 5 -3.76 14.35 -20.68
N ALA A 6 -3.05 15.03 -19.80
CA ALA A 6 -1.96 15.94 -20.15
C ALA A 6 -0.71 15.46 -19.44
N LYS A 7 0.43 15.47 -20.14
CA LYS A 7 1.72 15.19 -19.53
C LYS A 7 2.02 16.27 -18.49
N ALA A 8 2.31 15.86 -17.26
CA ALA A 8 2.70 16.79 -16.21
C ALA A 8 4.18 17.20 -16.34
N PHE A 9 5.09 16.22 -16.37
CA PHE A 9 6.53 16.42 -16.53
C PHE A 9 7.24 15.13 -16.96
N ASP A 10 8.50 15.23 -17.40
CA ASP A 10 9.42 14.09 -17.52
C ASP A 10 10.11 13.84 -16.18
N LEU A 11 10.04 12.61 -15.68
CA LEU A 11 10.74 12.24 -14.46
C LEU A 11 12.25 12.10 -14.74
N PRO A 12 13.12 12.92 -14.13
CA PRO A 12 14.55 12.75 -14.29
C PRO A 12 14.99 11.44 -13.64
N VAL A 13 15.95 10.74 -14.27
CA VAL A 13 16.55 9.53 -13.71
C VAL A 13 17.76 9.95 -12.88
N PRO A 14 17.73 9.83 -11.54
CA PRO A 14 18.87 10.17 -10.71
C PRO A 14 20.01 9.16 -10.90
N GLU A 15 21.25 9.63 -10.71
CA GLU A 15 22.42 8.76 -10.64
C GLU A 15 22.41 7.94 -9.33
N GLY A 16 23.11 6.80 -9.32
CA GLY A 16 23.30 6.00 -8.10
C GLY A 16 22.10 5.17 -7.65
N LEU A 17 21.11 4.94 -8.52
CA LEU A 17 20.01 4.02 -8.23
C LEU A 17 20.50 2.60 -8.00
N THR A 18 19.94 1.95 -6.99
CA THR A 18 20.06 0.50 -6.81
C THR A 18 19.24 -0.24 -7.89
N PRO A 19 19.55 -1.51 -8.21
CA PRO A 19 18.84 -2.27 -9.24
C PRO A 19 17.32 -2.31 -9.05
N ALA A 20 16.85 -2.38 -7.80
CA ALA A 20 15.46 -2.15 -7.41
C ALA A 20 15.39 -0.90 -6.53
N TYR A 21 14.46 0.00 -6.80
CA TYR A 21 14.33 1.28 -6.08
C TYR A 21 12.86 1.69 -5.95
N PHE A 22 12.57 2.65 -5.07
CA PHE A 22 11.22 3.17 -4.88
C PHE A 22 11.06 4.55 -5.52
N LEU A 23 9.86 4.81 -6.03
CA LEU A 23 9.43 6.13 -6.51
C LEU A 23 8.14 6.50 -5.78
N LYS A 24 8.16 7.62 -5.06
CA LYS A 24 6.98 8.21 -4.43
C LYS A 24 6.60 9.48 -5.20
N LEU A 25 5.36 9.53 -5.68
CA LEU A 25 4.79 10.67 -6.40
C LEU A 25 3.60 11.22 -5.61
N GLN A 26 3.64 12.51 -5.32
CA GLN A 26 2.55 13.21 -4.64
C GLN A 26 2.04 14.36 -5.50
N LEU A 27 0.72 14.48 -5.61
CA LEU A 27 0.05 15.60 -6.24
C LEU A 27 -0.64 16.43 -5.16
N HIS A 28 -0.34 17.72 -5.14
CA HIS A 28 -0.99 18.69 -4.27
C HIS A 28 -1.79 19.68 -5.10
N ASP A 29 -2.95 20.09 -4.59
CA ASP A 29 -3.71 21.19 -5.19
C ASP A 29 -3.06 22.56 -4.90
N ALA A 30 -3.66 23.63 -5.43
CA ALA A 30 -3.15 24.99 -5.26
C ALA A 30 -3.13 25.48 -3.80
N ALA A 31 -3.93 24.87 -2.91
CA ALA A 31 -3.94 25.16 -1.48
C ALA A 31 -2.92 24.29 -0.70
N GLY A 32 -2.15 23.45 -1.39
CA GLY A 32 -1.17 22.54 -0.79
C GLY A 32 -1.78 21.24 -0.26
N LYS A 33 -3.08 20.99 -0.46
CA LYS A 33 -3.72 19.76 0.00
C LYS A 33 -3.29 18.60 -0.89
N LEU A 34 -2.86 17.49 -0.28
CA LEU A 34 -2.57 16.25 -0.98
C LEU A 34 -3.85 15.68 -1.61
N VAL A 35 -3.83 15.47 -2.93
CA VAL A 35 -4.97 14.93 -3.70
C VAL A 35 -4.66 13.59 -4.35
N SER A 36 -3.38 13.22 -4.50
CA SER A 36 -2.96 11.88 -4.94
C SER A 36 -1.60 11.53 -4.36
N ASP A 37 -1.40 10.27 -3.99
CA ASP A 37 -0.14 9.71 -3.48
C ASP A 37 0.04 8.31 -4.07
N ASN A 38 1.04 8.13 -4.94
CA ASN A 38 1.34 6.87 -5.60
C ASN A 38 2.77 6.43 -5.26
N PHE A 39 2.92 5.14 -4.98
CA PHE A 39 4.19 4.54 -4.57
C PHE A 39 4.52 3.36 -5.48
N TYR A 40 5.68 3.41 -6.14
CA TYR A 40 6.14 2.39 -7.07
C TYR A 40 7.44 1.76 -6.59
N TRP A 41 7.65 0.50 -6.94
CA TRP A 41 8.91 -0.23 -6.83
C TRP A 41 9.36 -0.59 -8.24
N LEU A 42 10.43 0.05 -8.68
CA LEU A 42 10.90 0.02 -10.05
C LEU A 42 12.25 -0.69 -10.12
N SER A 43 12.59 -1.15 -11.32
CA SER A 43 13.91 -1.70 -11.61
C SER A 43 14.68 -0.80 -12.56
N THR A 44 16.00 -0.77 -12.43
CA THR A 44 16.88 -0.16 -13.45
C THR A 44 16.97 -1.01 -14.71
N LYS A 45 16.54 -2.28 -14.63
CA LYS A 45 16.38 -3.17 -15.79
C LYS A 45 14.91 -3.15 -16.23
N PRO A 46 14.59 -2.78 -17.47
CA PRO A 46 13.20 -2.76 -17.94
C PRO A 46 12.66 -4.17 -18.20
N ASP A 47 11.35 -4.33 -18.04
CA ASP A 47 10.61 -5.40 -18.71
C ASP A 47 10.58 -5.13 -20.22
N VAL A 48 10.89 -6.14 -21.04
CA VAL A 48 10.87 -6.03 -22.50
C VAL A 48 9.96 -7.11 -23.06
N LEU A 49 8.92 -6.70 -23.78
CA LEU A 49 7.97 -7.61 -24.42
C LEU A 49 8.56 -8.27 -25.67
N ASP A 50 8.31 -9.56 -25.82
CA ASP A 50 8.58 -10.33 -27.03
C ASP A 50 7.33 -10.38 -27.92
N TRP A 51 7.13 -9.32 -28.70
CA TRP A 51 6.03 -9.22 -29.64
C TRP A 51 6.09 -10.26 -30.77
N ALA A 52 7.30 -10.65 -31.18
CA ALA A 52 7.49 -11.65 -32.23
C ALA A 52 7.12 -13.06 -31.76
N GLY A 53 7.29 -13.35 -30.47
CA GLY A 53 6.90 -14.60 -29.82
C GLY A 53 5.42 -14.72 -29.45
N ARG A 54 4.60 -13.71 -29.72
CA ARG A 54 3.16 -13.71 -29.38
C ARG A 54 2.40 -14.77 -30.18
N LYS A 55 1.68 -15.66 -29.48
CA LYS A 55 0.91 -16.77 -30.08
C LYS A 55 -0.61 -16.61 -29.99
N ASP A 56 -1.11 -15.69 -29.16
CA ASP A 56 -2.52 -15.45 -28.97
C ASP A 56 -2.85 -13.96 -28.82
N THR A 57 -4.13 -13.63 -28.65
CA THR A 57 -4.60 -12.25 -28.55
C THR A 57 -4.62 -11.69 -27.12
N VAL A 58 -4.42 -12.51 -26.10
CA VAL A 58 -4.63 -12.13 -24.69
C VAL A 58 -3.33 -11.97 -23.90
N TYR A 59 -2.20 -12.49 -24.40
CA TYR A 59 -0.91 -12.45 -23.73
C TYR A 59 0.24 -12.16 -24.71
N THR A 60 1.24 -11.43 -24.24
CA THR A 60 2.51 -11.24 -24.95
C THR A 60 3.65 -11.68 -24.03
N PRO A 61 4.50 -12.64 -24.45
CA PRO A 61 5.62 -13.08 -23.63
C PRO A 61 6.61 -11.95 -23.38
N GLN A 62 7.45 -12.11 -22.36
CA GLN A 62 8.56 -11.20 -22.07
C GLN A 62 9.88 -11.80 -22.56
N LYS A 63 10.67 -10.97 -23.24
CA LYS A 63 12.06 -11.25 -23.59
C LYS A 63 13.01 -10.99 -22.43
N GLU A 64 12.72 -9.94 -21.67
CA GLU A 64 13.48 -9.54 -20.48
C GLU A 64 12.52 -9.18 -19.35
N PHE A 65 12.96 -9.43 -18.13
CA PHE A 65 12.23 -9.19 -16.90
C PHE A 65 12.98 -8.17 -16.05
N ALA A 66 12.24 -7.23 -15.47
CA ALA A 66 12.71 -6.33 -14.44
C ALA A 66 13.31 -7.10 -13.27
N ASP A 67 14.37 -6.55 -12.66
CA ASP A 67 14.97 -7.12 -11.47
C ASP A 67 14.47 -6.38 -10.22
N LEU A 68 13.53 -7.01 -9.52
CA LEU A 68 12.96 -6.55 -8.26
C LEU A 68 13.43 -7.39 -7.06
N THR A 69 14.43 -8.26 -7.26
CA THR A 69 14.89 -9.20 -6.22
C THR A 69 15.46 -8.50 -4.99
N GLY A 70 15.93 -7.26 -5.14
CA GLY A 70 16.38 -6.40 -4.05
C GLY A 70 15.31 -6.16 -2.96
N LEU A 71 14.01 -6.29 -3.30
CA LEU A 71 12.93 -6.19 -2.32
C LEU A 71 13.02 -7.29 -1.24
N ASN A 72 13.56 -8.46 -1.56
CA ASN A 72 13.74 -9.55 -0.58
C ASN A 72 14.73 -9.19 0.54
N GLY A 73 15.62 -8.23 0.27
CA GLY A 73 16.64 -7.76 1.21
C GLY A 73 16.20 -6.56 2.05
N LEU A 74 14.94 -6.13 1.97
CA LEU A 74 14.48 -4.96 2.72
C LEU A 74 14.64 -5.17 4.24
N PRO A 75 15.29 -4.23 4.95
CA PRO A 75 15.39 -4.30 6.41
C PRO A 75 14.01 -4.31 7.03
N LYS A 76 13.83 -5.08 8.11
CA LYS A 76 12.55 -5.13 8.83
C LYS A 76 12.14 -3.74 9.33
N ALA A 77 10.89 -3.39 9.10
CA ALA A 77 10.28 -2.13 9.48
C ALA A 77 9.34 -2.32 10.67
N LYS A 78 9.39 -1.37 11.61
CA LYS A 78 8.49 -1.30 12.77
C LYS A 78 7.53 -0.15 12.56
N VAL A 79 6.24 -0.43 12.73
CA VAL A 79 5.19 0.57 12.65
C VAL A 79 4.52 0.74 14.02
N ALA A 80 4.18 1.99 14.36
CA ALA A 80 3.28 2.28 15.47
C ALA A 80 1.88 2.50 14.95
N ILE A 81 0.89 1.97 15.67
CA ILE A 81 -0.52 2.02 15.28
C ILE A 81 -1.35 2.57 16.42
N THR A 82 -2.24 3.50 16.10
CA THR A 82 -3.29 3.95 17.02
C THR A 82 -4.63 3.82 16.32
N LYS A 83 -5.64 3.31 17.04
CA LYS A 83 -6.98 3.04 16.50
C LYS A 83 -8.07 3.71 17.31
N THR A 84 -9.14 4.11 16.62
CA THR A 84 -10.40 4.58 17.23
C THR A 84 -11.56 3.89 16.53
N ILE A 85 -12.41 3.21 17.30
CA ILE A 85 -13.58 2.49 16.79
C ILE A 85 -14.84 3.27 17.17
N HIS A 86 -15.70 3.50 16.19
CA HIS A 86 -17.05 4.00 16.37
C HIS A 86 -18.02 2.89 15.96
N ALA A 87 -18.55 2.16 16.95
CA ALA A 87 -19.51 1.09 16.73
C ALA A 87 -20.94 1.66 16.73
N SER A 88 -21.59 1.68 15.56
CA SER A 88 -22.96 2.20 15.38
C SER A 88 -23.72 1.37 14.36
N GLY A 89 -24.05 0.13 14.71
CA GLY A 89 -24.77 -0.80 13.83
C GLY A 89 -24.10 -0.90 12.45
N ARG A 90 -24.86 -0.56 11.40
CA ARG A 90 -24.43 -0.61 10.00
C ARG A 90 -23.41 0.46 9.61
N ASP A 91 -23.31 1.54 10.38
CA ASP A 91 -22.41 2.67 10.13
C ASP A 91 -21.13 2.57 10.99
N SER A 92 -20.76 1.36 11.40
CA SER A 92 -19.56 1.17 12.22
C SER A 92 -18.30 1.54 11.42
N SER A 93 -17.42 2.30 12.06
CA SER A 93 -16.20 2.79 11.45
C SER A 93 -14.99 2.66 12.35
N LEU A 94 -13.84 2.56 11.73
CA LEU A 94 -12.54 2.44 12.37
C LEU A 94 -11.63 3.50 11.75
N THR A 95 -11.00 4.33 12.57
CA THR A 95 -9.91 5.23 12.14
C THR A 95 -8.60 4.66 12.64
N VAL A 96 -7.63 4.47 11.73
CA VAL A 96 -6.31 3.93 12.03
C VAL A 96 -5.26 4.93 11.59
N MET A 97 -4.39 5.36 12.50
CA MET A 97 -3.16 6.08 12.17
C MET A 97 -1.97 5.13 12.32
N THR A 98 -1.19 5.00 11.25
CA THR A 98 0.03 4.21 11.22
C THR A 98 1.23 5.14 11.04
N LYS A 99 2.31 4.91 11.79
CA LYS A 99 3.59 5.64 11.68
C LYS A 99 4.74 4.67 11.45
N ASN A 100 5.59 4.92 10.45
CA ASN A 100 6.85 4.20 10.32
C ASN A 100 7.88 4.73 11.33
N LEU A 101 8.37 3.84 12.22
CA LEU A 101 9.38 4.15 13.22
C LEU A 101 10.80 3.75 12.78
N SER A 102 10.93 3.04 11.66
CA SER A 102 12.21 2.55 11.16
C SER A 102 12.91 3.56 10.25
N PRO A 103 14.25 3.44 10.11
CA PRO A 103 15.02 4.20 9.12
C PRO A 103 14.91 3.63 7.70
N SER A 104 14.21 2.50 7.51
CA SER A 104 13.86 1.91 6.21
C SER A 104 12.40 2.16 5.86
N VAL A 105 12.05 2.01 4.57
CA VAL A 105 10.65 2.02 4.12
C VAL A 105 9.87 0.89 4.80
N ALA A 106 8.69 1.19 5.34
CA ALA A 106 7.69 0.18 5.68
C ALA A 106 6.87 -0.10 4.42
N PHE A 107 7.14 -1.22 3.77
CA PHE A 107 6.65 -1.52 2.43
C PHE A 107 5.41 -2.40 2.48
N MET A 108 4.36 -1.99 1.75
CA MET A 108 3.07 -2.70 1.64
C MET A 108 2.41 -2.97 2.99
N VAL A 109 2.26 -1.94 3.83
CA VAL A 109 1.53 -2.02 5.09
C VAL A 109 0.07 -2.39 4.79
N HIS A 110 -0.32 -3.57 5.28
CA HIS A 110 -1.63 -4.15 5.10
C HIS A 110 -2.36 -4.18 6.45
N LEU A 111 -3.53 -3.55 6.50
CA LEU A 111 -4.37 -3.47 7.69
C LEU A 111 -5.57 -4.40 7.56
N ARG A 112 -5.83 -5.15 8.63
CA ARG A 112 -6.92 -6.14 8.73
C ARG A 112 -7.71 -5.92 9.99
N LEU A 113 -9.04 -6.03 9.91
CA LEU A 113 -9.91 -6.15 11.07
C LEU A 113 -10.36 -7.60 11.17
N THR A 114 -10.09 -8.28 12.28
CA THR A 114 -10.40 -9.70 12.48
C THR A 114 -11.40 -9.92 13.61
N ARG A 115 -12.13 -11.04 13.56
CA ARG A 115 -13.01 -11.52 14.64
C ARG A 115 -12.18 -12.10 15.79
N GLY A 116 -11.66 -11.22 16.65
CA GLY A 116 -10.77 -11.57 17.75
C GLY A 116 -9.33 -11.85 17.32
N LYS A 117 -8.48 -12.17 18.29
CA LYS A 117 -7.06 -12.45 18.07
C LYS A 117 -6.90 -13.72 17.25
N SER A 118 -6.14 -13.63 16.16
CA SER A 118 -5.95 -14.72 15.19
C SER A 118 -7.25 -15.22 14.54
N GLY A 119 -8.32 -14.42 14.61
CA GLY A 119 -9.58 -14.72 13.93
C GLY A 119 -9.53 -14.49 12.44
N GLU A 120 -10.62 -14.85 11.77
CA GLU A 120 -10.83 -14.54 10.36
C GLU A 120 -11.11 -13.04 10.14
N ASP A 121 -10.90 -12.59 8.91
CA ASP A 121 -11.18 -11.22 8.51
C ASP A 121 -12.68 -10.91 8.58
N VAL A 122 -12.99 -9.72 9.11
CA VAL A 122 -14.32 -9.13 9.08
C VAL A 122 -14.62 -8.73 7.65
N THR A 123 -15.69 -9.27 7.08
CA THR A 123 -16.11 -8.96 5.72
C THR A 123 -17.64 -8.78 5.64
N PRO A 124 -18.14 -7.90 4.75
CA PRO A 124 -17.36 -6.93 3.95
C PRO A 124 -16.81 -5.78 4.82
N ILE A 125 -15.64 -5.27 4.44
CA ILE A 125 -15.03 -4.06 5.03
C ILE A 125 -14.47 -3.17 3.92
N PHE A 126 -14.69 -1.86 4.03
CA PHE A 126 -14.29 -0.89 3.02
C PHE A 126 -13.28 0.09 3.61
N TRP A 127 -12.02 -0.03 3.18
CA TRP A 127 -10.93 0.86 3.58
C TRP A 127 -10.85 2.06 2.63
N SER A 128 -10.53 3.24 3.17
CA SER A 128 -10.22 4.42 2.37
C SER A 128 -8.91 4.27 1.60
N ASP A 129 -7.99 3.46 2.14
CA ASP A 129 -6.74 3.06 1.53
C ASP A 129 -6.18 1.84 2.29
N ASN A 130 -5.42 0.97 1.62
CA ASN A 130 -4.77 -0.20 2.20
C ASN A 130 -3.55 -0.61 1.34
N TYR A 131 -2.67 -1.49 1.83
CA TYR A 131 -1.42 -1.85 1.14
C TYR A 131 -0.51 -0.65 0.81
N PHE A 132 -0.53 0.39 1.64
CA PHE A 132 0.27 1.59 1.43
C PHE A 132 1.70 1.42 1.94
N SER A 133 2.62 2.26 1.47
CA SER A 133 4.01 2.28 1.96
C SER A 133 4.34 3.60 2.66
N LEU A 134 5.20 3.55 3.68
CA LEU A 134 5.59 4.71 4.47
C LEU A 134 7.11 4.88 4.46
N LEU A 135 7.59 6.06 4.07
CA LEU A 135 8.99 6.43 4.25
C LEU A 135 9.34 6.56 5.75
N PRO A 136 10.64 6.61 6.13
CA PRO A 136 11.04 6.79 7.52
C PRO A 136 10.35 8.00 8.19
N GLY A 137 9.70 7.76 9.32
CA GLY A 137 9.00 8.78 10.09
C GLY A 137 7.62 9.20 9.57
N GLU A 138 7.24 8.79 8.36
CA GLU A 138 5.94 9.14 7.77
C GLU A 138 4.77 8.52 8.54
N LYS A 139 3.63 9.22 8.44
CA LYS A 139 2.36 8.81 9.03
C LYS A 139 1.30 8.77 7.95
N LYS A 140 0.34 7.86 8.12
CA LYS A 140 -0.88 7.85 7.32
C LYS A 140 -2.07 7.49 8.19
N THR A 141 -3.17 8.19 7.97
CA THR A 141 -4.46 7.91 8.60
C THR A 141 -5.40 7.37 7.54
N VAL A 142 -6.02 6.23 7.83
CA VAL A 142 -7.04 5.61 6.97
C VAL A 142 -8.29 5.32 7.80
N THR A 143 -9.42 5.24 7.11
CA THR A 143 -10.70 4.85 7.71
C THR A 143 -11.19 3.55 7.10
N ALA A 144 -11.81 2.69 7.91
CA ALA A 144 -12.56 1.54 7.44
C ALA A 144 -14.03 1.65 7.84
N ARG A 145 -14.94 1.13 7.02
CA ARG A 145 -16.36 0.97 7.35
C ARG A 145 -16.77 -0.49 7.27
N PHE A 146 -17.54 -0.95 8.23
CA PHE A 146 -18.03 -2.33 8.31
C PHE A 146 -19.36 -2.38 9.07
N ASP A 147 -20.09 -3.49 8.94
CA ASP A 147 -21.30 -3.73 9.73
C ASP A 147 -20.91 -4.39 11.07
N LEU A 148 -21.44 -3.89 12.18
CA LEU A 148 -21.19 -4.48 13.50
C LEU A 148 -21.59 -5.96 13.56
N SER A 149 -22.62 -6.37 12.80
CA SER A 149 -23.06 -7.77 12.73
C SER A 149 -22.00 -8.69 12.11
N SER A 150 -21.11 -8.19 11.25
CA SER A 150 -20.00 -8.95 10.67
C SER A 150 -18.94 -9.39 11.69
N LEU A 151 -19.02 -8.88 12.93
CA LEU A 151 -18.19 -9.35 14.04
C LEU A 151 -18.69 -10.66 14.66
N ASP A 152 -19.94 -11.07 14.40
CA ASP A 152 -20.55 -12.28 14.99
C ASP A 152 -20.43 -12.34 16.53
N GLY A 153 -20.50 -11.17 17.19
CA GLY A 153 -20.34 -11.04 18.64
C GLY A 153 -18.90 -11.08 19.16
N ALA A 154 -17.90 -11.27 18.30
CA ALA A 154 -16.50 -11.21 18.68
C ALA A 154 -16.02 -9.77 18.92
N ALA A 155 -15.04 -9.61 19.80
CA ALA A 155 -14.32 -8.35 19.94
C ALA A 155 -13.44 -8.12 18.69
N PRO A 156 -13.50 -6.93 18.06
CA PRO A 156 -12.69 -6.65 16.89
C PRO A 156 -11.21 -6.55 17.25
N GLU A 157 -10.35 -7.19 16.47
CA GLU A 157 -8.90 -7.07 16.57
C GLU A 157 -8.34 -6.40 15.32
N LEU A 158 -7.43 -5.43 15.51
CA LEU A 158 -6.73 -4.79 14.38
C LEU A 158 -5.38 -5.46 14.24
N VAL A 159 -5.08 -5.97 13.05
CA VAL A 159 -3.78 -6.56 12.73
C VAL A 159 -3.14 -5.72 11.63
N ALA A 160 -1.82 -5.52 11.73
CA ALA A 160 -1.02 -4.97 10.66
C ALA A 160 0.13 -5.90 10.32
N ASP A 161 0.30 -6.14 9.03
CA ASP A 161 1.42 -6.84 8.43
C ASP A 161 1.91 -6.09 7.19
N GLY A 162 2.90 -6.63 6.51
CA GLY A 162 3.42 -6.07 5.28
C GLY A 162 4.67 -6.80 4.83
N TRP A 163 5.21 -6.40 3.67
CA TRP A 163 6.33 -7.11 3.05
C TRP A 163 7.54 -7.26 3.98
N ASN A 164 7.95 -6.15 4.61
CA ASN A 164 9.03 -6.12 5.58
C ASN A 164 8.57 -5.64 6.97
N VAL A 165 7.26 -5.54 7.21
CA VAL A 165 6.71 -5.08 8.49
C VAL A 165 6.54 -6.29 9.41
N GLU A 166 7.11 -6.20 10.62
CA GLU A 166 6.85 -7.21 11.64
C GLU A 166 5.37 -7.15 12.05
N PRO A 167 4.66 -8.29 12.16
CA PRO A 167 3.28 -8.28 12.61
C PRO A 167 3.17 -7.59 13.98
N THR A 168 2.39 -6.51 14.03
CA THR A 168 2.11 -5.79 15.29
C THR A 168 0.62 -5.85 15.56
N ALA A 169 0.25 -6.36 16.73
CA ALA A 169 -1.07 -6.15 17.32
C ALA A 169 -0.98 -4.90 18.23
N PRO A 170 -1.75 -3.83 17.97
CA PRO A 170 -1.86 -2.67 18.84
C PRO A 170 -2.73 -2.94 20.07
#